data_AF-A0A258HA06-F1
#
_entry.id   AF-A0A258HA06-F1
#
_cell.length_a   1.000
_cell.length_b   1.000
_cell.length_c   1.000
_cell.angle_alpha   90.00
_cell.angle_beta   90.00
_cell.angle_gamma   90.00
#
_symmetry.space_group_name_H-M   'P 1'
#
loop_
_entity.id
_entity.type
_entity.pdbx_description
1 polymer ?
#
loop_
_entity_poly.entity_id
_entity_poly.type
_entity_poly.pdbx_seq_one_letter_code
_entity_poly.pdbx_strand_id
1 'polypeptide(L)'
;MPGRYLITGVAGSGKSTLEKLFRQDGYVTIDIDDGFTEWRHAETDEVLPYTPDEEGWHEVAEWVVKTDKLQVFFDEHPTDDVFVFGSFARLTAVVGMFTKIILLEYPSETTVRQRIANRDGGYGKH
;
A
#
# COMPACT_ATOMS: atom_id res chain seq x y z
N MET A 1 14.49 18.19 8.32
CA MET A 1 13.89 17.06 9.07
C MET A 1 13.64 15.96 8.06
N PRO A 2 13.95 14.70 8.38
CA PRO A 2 13.59 13.58 7.52
C PRO A 2 12.08 13.54 7.28
N GLY A 3 11.69 13.17 6.08
CA GLY A 3 10.30 13.08 5.64
C GLY A 3 9.81 11.64 5.55
N ARG A 4 8.49 11.48 5.69
CA ARG A 4 7.77 10.21 5.49
C ARG A 4 6.87 10.38 4.28
N TYR A 5 7.12 9.63 3.22
CA TYR A 5 6.45 9.82 1.93
C TYR A 5 5.63 8.58 1.59
N LEU A 6 4.33 8.75 1.36
CA LEU A 6 3.50 7.68 0.81
C LEU A 6 3.44 7.81 -0.72
N ILE A 7 3.79 6.75 -1.43
CA ILE A 7 3.67 6.63 -2.88
C ILE A 7 2.55 5.62 -3.17
N THR A 8 1.41 6.16 -3.54
CA THR A 8 0.17 5.39 -3.73
C THR A 8 -0.35 5.48 -5.17
N GLY A 9 -1.44 4.77 -5.46
CA GLY A 9 -2.08 4.72 -6.77
C GLY A 9 -2.63 3.35 -7.09
N VAL A 10 -3.38 3.25 -8.18
CA VAL A 10 -4.06 2.02 -8.59
C VAL A 10 -3.11 0.88 -8.90
N ALA A 11 -3.61 -0.36 -8.90
CA ALA A 11 -2.83 -1.53 -9.27
C ALA A 11 -2.16 -1.32 -10.65
N GLY A 12 -0.92 -1.78 -10.75
CA GLY A 12 -0.12 -1.59 -11.94
C GLY A 12 0.61 -0.26 -12.03
N SER A 13 0.33 0.80 -11.23
CA SER A 13 0.89 2.18 -11.35
C SER A 13 2.38 2.39 -11.31
N GLY A 14 3.17 1.32 -11.28
CA GLY A 14 4.62 1.40 -11.24
C GLY A 14 5.18 1.60 -9.84
N LYS A 15 4.35 1.53 -8.79
CA LYS A 15 4.80 1.58 -7.38
C LYS A 15 5.94 0.61 -7.12
N SER A 16 5.77 -0.68 -7.43
CA SER A 16 6.82 -1.70 -7.25
C SER A 16 8.04 -1.50 -8.18
N THR A 17 7.90 -0.76 -9.29
CA THR A 17 9.06 -0.39 -10.11
C THR A 17 9.84 0.75 -9.46
N LEU A 18 9.13 1.79 -8.98
CA LEU A 18 9.75 2.91 -8.28
C LEU A 18 10.37 2.47 -6.95
N GLU A 19 9.73 1.58 -6.21
CA GLU A 19 10.26 1.01 -4.96
C GLU A 19 11.63 0.36 -5.17
N LYS A 20 11.78 -0.45 -6.24
CA LYS A 20 13.05 -1.06 -6.62
C LYS A 20 14.11 -0.02 -6.98
N LEU A 21 13.74 1.00 -7.74
CA LEU A 21 14.67 2.07 -8.13
C LEU A 21 15.13 2.87 -6.90
N PHE A 22 14.21 3.25 -6.01
CA PHE A 22 14.53 3.96 -4.79
C PHE A 22 15.44 3.15 -3.87
N ARG A 23 15.17 1.84 -3.73
CA ARG A 23 16.04 0.95 -2.96
C ARG A 23 17.43 0.84 -3.60
N GLN A 24 17.52 0.74 -4.93
CA GLN A 24 18.80 0.70 -5.64
C GLN A 24 19.62 1.99 -5.46
N ASP A 25 18.95 3.13 -5.35
CA ASP A 25 19.56 4.43 -5.10
C ASP A 25 19.90 4.67 -3.61
N GLY A 26 19.64 3.68 -2.73
CA GLY A 26 20.02 3.71 -1.32
C GLY A 26 19.00 4.37 -0.39
N TYR A 27 17.79 4.67 -0.87
CA TYR A 27 16.72 5.18 -0.01
C TYR A 27 16.12 4.09 0.88
N VAL A 28 15.62 4.49 2.06
CA VAL A 28 14.85 3.61 2.95
C VAL A 28 13.45 3.45 2.38
N THR A 29 13.08 2.21 2.03
CA THR A 29 11.79 1.91 1.40
C THR A 29 11.00 0.84 2.14
N ILE A 30 9.67 0.96 2.12
CA ILE A 30 8.71 -0.06 2.58
C ILE A 30 7.76 -0.36 1.44
N ASP A 31 7.55 -1.64 1.11
CA ASP A 31 6.33 -2.08 0.41
C ASP A 31 5.29 -2.46 1.48
N ILE A 32 4.11 -1.85 1.46
CA ILE A 32 3.08 -2.11 2.47
C ILE A 32 2.57 -3.56 2.42
N ASP A 33 2.68 -4.22 1.26
CA ASP A 33 2.28 -5.62 1.10
C ASP A 33 3.29 -6.57 1.76
N ASP A 34 4.50 -6.11 2.11
CA ASP A 34 5.55 -6.87 2.81
C ASP A 34 5.31 -6.92 4.34
N GLY A 35 4.09 -7.34 4.71
CA GLY A 35 3.69 -7.59 6.10
C GLY A 35 3.40 -6.33 6.92
N PHE A 36 3.22 -5.16 6.29
CA PHE A 36 2.77 -3.93 6.94
C PHE A 36 1.25 -3.74 6.85
N THR A 37 0.54 -4.72 6.30
CA THR A 37 -0.90 -4.68 6.08
C THR A 37 -1.57 -5.98 6.52
N GLU A 38 -2.88 -5.92 6.72
CA GLU A 38 -3.73 -7.05 7.02
C GLU A 38 -5.17 -6.80 6.58
N TRP A 39 -5.95 -7.87 6.44
CA TRP A 39 -7.38 -7.77 6.21
C TRP A 39 -8.09 -7.49 7.53
N ARG A 40 -8.96 -6.48 7.53
CA ARG A 40 -9.85 -6.18 8.66
C ARG A 40 -11.28 -6.01 8.21
N HIS A 41 -12.20 -6.33 9.12
CA HIS A 41 -13.60 -6.06 8.91
C HIS A 41 -13.86 -4.55 8.93
N ALA A 42 -14.58 -4.04 7.94
CA ALA A 42 -14.85 -2.62 7.72
C ALA A 42 -15.52 -1.96 8.94
N GLU A 43 -16.49 -2.66 9.53
CA GLU A 43 -17.28 -2.14 10.65
C GLU A 43 -16.72 -2.49 12.04
N THR A 44 -16.34 -3.75 12.29
CA THR A 44 -15.92 -4.21 13.63
C THR A 44 -14.44 -4.03 13.92
N ASP A 45 -13.63 -3.74 12.89
CA ASP A 45 -12.17 -3.66 12.95
C ASP A 45 -11.47 -4.97 13.38
N GLU A 46 -12.20 -6.09 13.40
CA GLU A 46 -11.62 -7.40 13.67
C GLU A 46 -10.69 -7.84 12.54
N VAL A 47 -9.58 -8.51 12.88
CA VAL A 47 -8.66 -9.10 11.89
C VAL A 47 -9.36 -10.26 11.19
N LEU A 48 -9.38 -10.22 9.85
CA LEU A 48 -9.99 -11.24 9.02
C LEU A 48 -8.92 -12.16 8.39
N PRO A 49 -9.19 -13.47 8.27
CA PRO A 49 -8.41 -14.33 7.40
C PRO A 49 -8.65 -13.95 5.93
N TYR A 50 -7.68 -14.26 5.07
CA TYR A 50 -7.84 -14.09 3.62
C TYR A 50 -8.63 -15.27 3.05
N THR A 51 -9.94 -15.08 2.87
CA THR A 51 -10.87 -16.08 2.33
C THR A 51 -11.72 -15.49 1.19
N PRO A 52 -11.10 -15.04 0.08
CA PRO A 52 -11.79 -14.30 -0.99
C PRO A 52 -12.90 -15.11 -1.70
N ASP A 53 -12.89 -16.44 -1.60
CA ASP A 53 -13.92 -17.30 -2.19
C ASP A 53 -15.18 -17.43 -1.32
N GLU A 54 -15.17 -16.93 -0.08
CA GLU A 54 -16.33 -16.94 0.81
C GLU A 54 -17.34 -15.84 0.43
N GLU A 55 -18.62 -16.20 0.37
CA GLU A 55 -19.71 -15.26 0.08
C GLU A 55 -19.72 -14.10 1.09
N GLY A 56 -19.80 -12.86 0.60
CA GLY A 56 -19.81 -11.66 1.43
C GLY A 56 -18.43 -11.19 1.92
N TRP A 57 -17.34 -11.95 1.72
CA TRP A 57 -16.02 -11.55 2.21
C TRP A 57 -15.57 -10.19 1.65
N HIS A 58 -15.73 -10.00 0.33
CA HIS A 58 -15.40 -8.75 -0.34
C HIS A 58 -16.23 -7.54 0.09
N GLU A 59 -17.39 -7.76 0.71
CA GLU A 59 -18.29 -6.69 1.16
C GLU A 59 -17.80 -6.04 2.46
N VAL A 60 -17.03 -6.79 3.27
CA VAL A 60 -16.59 -6.36 4.60
C VAL A 60 -15.08 -6.29 4.74
N ALA A 61 -14.30 -6.95 3.88
CA ALA A 61 -12.85 -7.01 4.01
C ALA A 61 -12.15 -5.77 3.44
N GLU A 62 -11.41 -5.07 4.30
CA GLU A 62 -10.55 -3.95 3.93
C GLU A 62 -9.08 -4.30 4.12
N TRP A 63 -8.25 -3.98 3.14
CA TRP A 63 -6.79 -4.08 3.25
C TRP A 63 -6.26 -2.85 3.98
N VAL A 64 -5.88 -2.98 5.25
CA VAL A 64 -5.50 -1.85 6.10
C VAL A 64 -4.06 -1.95 6.55
N VAL A 65 -3.42 -0.82 6.81
CA VAL A 65 -2.05 -0.76 7.32
C VAL A 65 -2.01 -1.04 8.82
N LYS A 66 -0.99 -1.78 9.26
CA LYS A 66 -0.67 -1.99 10.67
C LYS A 66 0.07 -0.77 11.20
N THR A 67 -0.70 0.25 11.62
CA THR A 67 -0.19 1.55 12.07
C THR A 67 0.95 1.43 13.09
N ASP A 68 0.82 0.56 14.09
CA ASP A 68 1.85 0.38 15.12
C ASP A 68 3.17 -0.14 14.53
N LYS A 69 3.10 -1.10 13.60
CA LYS A 69 4.28 -1.64 12.93
C LYS A 69 4.95 -0.60 12.04
N LEU A 70 4.15 0.21 11.35
CA LEU A 70 4.66 1.31 10.53
C LEU A 70 5.34 2.38 11.40
N GLN A 71 4.76 2.69 12.56
CA GLN A 71 5.32 3.64 13.51
C GLN A 71 6.66 3.15 14.08
N VAL A 72 6.75 1.88 14.49
CA VAL A 72 8.01 1.27 14.94
C VAL A 72 9.10 1.40 13.88
N PHE A 73 8.77 1.10 12.61
CA PHE A 73 9.75 1.24 11.52
C PHE A 73 10.23 2.70 11.34
N PHE A 74 9.32 3.68 11.45
CA PHE A 74 9.70 5.09 11.40
C PHE A 74 10.57 5.52 12.58
N ASP A 75 10.37 4.95 13.76
CA ASP A 75 11.18 5.25 14.95
C ASP A 75 12.58 4.60 14.87
N GLU A 76 12.72 3.49 14.14
CA GLU A 76 14.02 2.89 13.80
C GLU A 76 14.82 3.71 12.77
N HIS A 77 14.17 4.63 12.05
CA HIS A 77 14.77 5.48 11.02
C HIS A 77 14.55 6.98 11.32
N PRO A 78 15.04 7.49 12.48
CA PRO A 78 14.72 8.84 12.94
C PRO A 78 15.41 9.95 12.14
N THR A 79 16.38 9.60 11.30
CA THR A 79 17.20 10.53 10.50
C THR A 79 17.05 10.38 9.00
N ASP A 80 16.33 9.35 8.54
CA ASP A 80 16.25 8.99 7.12
C ASP A 80 14.94 9.44 6.47
N ASP A 81 14.98 9.82 5.20
CA ASP A 81 13.77 9.93 4.39
C ASP A 81 13.22 8.52 4.10
N VAL A 82 11.98 8.25 4.53
CA VAL A 82 11.34 6.94 4.37
C VAL A 82 10.25 7.01 3.29
N PHE A 83 10.34 6.12 2.30
CA PHE A 83 9.42 6.03 1.18
C PHE A 83 8.57 4.76 1.28
N VAL A 84 7.28 4.94 1.53
CA VAL A 84 6.30 3.87 1.70
C VAL A 84 5.52 3.70 0.41
N PHE A 85 5.52 2.51 -0.18
CA PHE A 85 4.86 2.21 -1.44
C PHE A 85 3.64 1.31 -1.20
N GLY A 86 2.52 1.66 -1.82
CA GLY A 86 1.38 0.75 -1.98
C GLY A 86 0.01 1.41 -1.88
N SER A 87 -1.02 0.58 -1.77
CA SER A 87 -2.43 1.03 -1.75
C SER A 87 -3.19 0.22 -0.71
N PHE A 88 -3.86 0.93 0.20
CA PHE A 88 -4.60 0.36 1.32
C PHE A 88 -5.82 1.26 1.63
N ALA A 89 -6.81 0.70 2.29
CA ALA A 89 -8.01 1.40 2.74
C ALA A 89 -7.70 2.34 3.91
N ARG A 90 -8.67 3.18 4.31
CA ARG A 90 -8.57 4.06 5.49
C ARG A 90 -7.37 5.00 5.52
N LEU A 91 -6.92 5.48 4.36
CA LEU A 91 -5.79 6.42 4.27
C LEU A 91 -5.95 7.66 5.17
N THR A 92 -7.17 8.16 5.34
CA THR A 92 -7.48 9.29 6.22
C THR A 92 -7.13 9.04 7.69
N ALA A 93 -7.13 7.78 8.15
CA ALA A 93 -6.77 7.44 9.52
C ALA A 93 -5.25 7.57 9.79
N VAL A 94 -4.43 7.51 8.74
CA VAL A 94 -2.96 7.49 8.84
C VAL A 94 -2.27 8.61 8.08
N VAL A 95 -3.03 9.51 7.42
CA VAL A 95 -2.48 10.64 6.66
C VAL A 95 -1.51 11.49 7.49
N GLY A 96 -1.78 11.65 8.79
CA GLY A 96 -0.93 12.41 9.71
C GLY A 96 0.44 11.80 9.96
N MET A 97 0.66 10.52 9.60
CA MET A 97 1.98 9.88 9.70
C MET A 97 2.92 10.30 8.56
N PHE A 98 2.38 10.86 7.48
CA PHE A 98 3.13 11.18 6.27
C PHE A 98 3.34 12.68 6.11
N THR A 99 4.57 13.07 5.77
CA THR A 99 4.92 14.44 5.38
C THR A 99 4.31 14.81 4.04
N LYS A 100 4.23 13.85 3.11
CA LYS A 100 3.63 14.04 1.80
C LYS A 100 3.08 12.71 1.27
N ILE A 101 1.99 12.82 0.54
CA ILE A 101 1.40 11.70 -0.22
C ILE A 101 1.53 12.04 -1.71
N ILE A 102 2.05 11.09 -2.47
CA ILE A 102 2.28 11.18 -3.91
C ILE A 102 1.39 10.13 -4.57
N LEU A 103 0.42 10.59 -5.36
CA LEU A 103 -0.43 9.73 -6.16
C LEU A 103 0.23 9.48 -7.53
N LEU A 104 0.54 8.22 -7.82
CA LEU A 104 0.92 7.80 -9.17
C LEU A 104 -0.33 7.67 -10.02
N GLU A 105 -0.58 8.72 -10.79
CA GLU A 105 -1.64 8.73 -11.79
C GLU A 105 -1.23 8.05 -13.09
N TYR A 106 -2.25 7.61 -13.82
CA TYR A 106 -2.09 7.05 -15.14
C TYR A 106 -2.68 7.98 -16.20
N PRO A 107 -2.00 8.15 -17.35
CA PRO A 107 -2.56 8.92 -18.45
C PRO A 107 -3.69 8.18 -19.21
N SER A 108 -3.86 6.85 -19.06
CA SER A 108 -4.87 6.08 -19.82
C SER A 108 -5.31 4.78 -19.12
N GLU A 109 -6.63 4.58 -19.03
CA GLU A 109 -7.29 3.36 -18.51
C GLU A 109 -6.91 2.10 -19.32
N THR A 110 -6.74 2.23 -20.63
CA THR A 110 -6.41 1.12 -21.55
C THR A 110 -5.09 0.46 -21.16
N THR A 111 -4.08 1.26 -20.79
CA THR A 111 -2.77 0.76 -20.37
C THR A 111 -2.83 0.06 -19.01
N VAL A 112 -3.71 0.51 -18.11
CA VAL A 112 -3.92 -0.12 -16.79
C VAL A 112 -4.50 -1.52 -16.96
N ARG A 113 -5.57 -1.67 -17.76
CA ARG A 113 -6.21 -2.96 -18.01
C ARG A 113 -5.25 -3.98 -18.61
N GLN A 114 -4.42 -3.56 -19.58
CA GLN A 114 -3.39 -4.43 -20.16
C GLN A 114 -2.35 -4.90 -19.15
N ARG A 115 -1.92 -4.03 -18.22
CA ARG A 115 -0.95 -4.39 -17.18
C ARG A 115 -1.53 -5.30 -16.11
N ILE A 116 -2.78 -5.05 -15.68
CA ILE A 116 -3.47 -5.90 -14.70
C ILE A 116 -3.73 -7.30 -15.27
N ALA A 117 -4.17 -7.39 -16.53
CA ALA A 117 -4.43 -8.67 -17.18
C ALA A 117 -3.18 -9.57 -17.27
N ASN A 118 -2.00 -8.98 -17.38
CA ASN A 118 -0.73 -9.69 -17.55
C ASN A 118 0.04 -9.96 -16.24
N ARG A 119 -0.57 -9.69 -15.07
CA ARG A 119 0.07 -9.90 -13.76
C ARG A 119 -0.37 -11.23 -13.12
N ASP A 120 0.56 -11.89 -12.42
CA ASP A 120 0.26 -12.99 -11.49
C ASP A 120 -0.35 -12.43 -10.19
N GLY A 121 -1.42 -13.10 -9.70
CA GLY A 121 -2.26 -12.67 -8.59
C GLY A 121 -3.67 -12.20 -9.01
N GLY A 122 -4.69 -12.54 -8.22
CA GLY A 122 -6.11 -12.33 -8.54
C GLY A 122 -6.69 -10.95 -8.18
N TYR A 123 -5.99 -10.14 -7.38
CA TYR A 123 -6.50 -8.85 -6.91
C TYR A 123 -6.65 -7.83 -8.06
N GLY A 124 -7.87 -7.30 -8.23
CA GLY A 124 -8.23 -6.37 -9.31
C GLY A 124 -8.66 -7.03 -10.63
N LYS A 125 -8.85 -8.36 -10.66
CA LYS A 125 -9.43 -9.08 -11.81
C LYS A 125 -10.95 -9.25 -11.75
N HIS A 126 -11.57 -8.82 -10.64
CA HIS A 126 -13.01 -8.87 -10.38
C HIS A 126 -13.56 -7.47 -10.21
#